data_AF-A0ABD7JQ04-F1
#
_entry.id   AF-A0ABD7JQ04-F1
#
_cell.length_a   1.000
_cell.length_b   1.000
_cell.length_c   1.000
_cell.angle_alpha   90.00
_cell.angle_beta   90.00
_cell.angle_gamma   90.00
#
_symmetry.space_group_name_H-M   'P 1'
#
loop_
_entity.id
_entity.type
_entity.pdbx_description
1 polymer ?
#
loop_
_entity_poly.entity_id
_entity_poly.type
_entity_poly.pdbx_seq_one_letter_code
_entity_poly.pdbx_strand_id
1 'polypeptide(L)'
;MMAPYEKNRNNQTNGRNQFQNNRSKGSYSSQSNGQKNFKLHPPILTDDYVDKADLVIHSLKNSGKYTEGPNKDKIKFKLTSTQIRNLAALTSNLFDESKTKNDIEELREKISYLRIQFVYQSGREPAVEDFVKKAGLLEALTEIQDIPSLQRFCRYMEALIAYFKFNGGRDQ
;
A
#
# COMPACT_ATOMS: atom_id res chain seq x y z
N MET A 1 55.20 7.66 45.28
CA MET A 1 54.74 6.64 46.28
C MET A 1 54.31 5.39 45.52
N MET A 2 54.21 4.25 46.21
CA MET A 2 53.75 2.93 45.72
C MET A 2 54.64 2.16 44.72
N ALA A 3 54.63 0.83 44.89
CA ALA A 3 55.30 -0.28 44.20
C ALA A 3 54.58 -1.59 44.67
N PRO A 4 54.94 -2.84 44.24
CA PRO A 4 55.73 -3.28 43.09
C PRO A 4 54.86 -3.57 41.83
N TYR A 5 54.65 -4.74 41.20
CA TYR A 5 54.72 -6.19 41.54
C TYR A 5 55.35 -7.04 40.39
N GLU A 6 55.35 -8.38 40.50
CA GLU A 6 55.79 -9.33 39.46
C GLU A 6 54.77 -10.47 39.19
N LYS A 7 54.93 -11.17 38.04
CA LYS A 7 54.46 -12.56 37.75
C LYS A 7 52.91 -12.72 37.61
N ASN A 8 52.35 -13.79 37.03
CA ASN A 8 52.92 -15.04 36.52
C ASN A 8 52.25 -15.54 35.21
N ARG A 9 52.64 -16.72 34.71
CA ARG A 9 52.27 -17.35 33.42
C ARG A 9 51.07 -18.32 33.49
N ASN A 10 50.68 -18.82 32.30
CA ASN A 10 50.22 -20.18 31.95
C ASN A 10 48.73 -20.47 31.62
N ASN A 11 48.52 -20.87 30.36
CA ASN A 11 47.74 -22.00 29.81
C ASN A 11 46.55 -22.62 30.59
N GLN A 12 45.39 -22.67 29.90
CA GLN A 12 44.53 -23.87 29.70
C GLN A 12 43.57 -23.57 28.50
N THR A 13 43.79 -24.12 27.30
CA THR A 13 43.28 -25.41 26.75
C THR A 13 41.76 -25.51 26.51
N ASN A 14 41.41 -25.65 25.23
CA ASN A 14 40.28 -26.40 24.65
C ASN A 14 38.83 -26.13 25.14
N GLY A 15 38.05 -25.47 24.26
CA GLY A 15 36.59 -25.32 24.40
C GLY A 15 35.87 -25.28 23.05
N ARG A 16 35.90 -26.39 22.29
CA ARG A 16 35.26 -26.50 20.96
C ARG A 16 33.74 -26.56 21.10
N ASN A 17 33.03 -25.49 20.76
CA ASN A 17 31.57 -25.51 20.61
C ASN A 17 31.14 -24.82 19.31
N GLN A 18 30.58 -25.61 18.39
CA GLN A 18 29.97 -25.11 17.16
C GLN A 18 28.51 -24.76 17.44
N PHE A 19 28.16 -23.48 17.34
CA PHE A 19 26.76 -23.05 17.28
C PHE A 19 26.47 -22.39 15.93
N GLN A 20 26.12 -23.21 14.95
CA GLN A 20 25.42 -22.72 13.77
C GLN A 20 24.08 -22.13 14.22
N ASN A 21 23.81 -20.87 13.87
CA ASN A 21 22.49 -20.28 14.00
C ASN A 21 22.18 -19.46 12.75
N ASN A 22 21.46 -20.10 11.82
CA ASN A 22 20.82 -19.39 10.72
C ASN A 22 19.76 -18.44 11.28
N ARG A 23 19.85 -17.14 10.94
CA ARG A 23 18.69 -16.25 10.92
C ARG A 23 18.90 -15.11 9.92
N SER A 24 17.88 -14.88 9.10
CA SER A 24 17.95 -14.04 7.92
C SER A 24 18.28 -12.58 8.23
N LYS A 25 19.19 -11.99 7.46
CA LYS A 25 19.25 -10.53 7.29
C LYS A 25 18.69 -10.17 5.92
N GLY A 26 17.38 -9.92 5.88
CA GLY A 26 16.75 -9.22 4.75
C GLY A 26 17.31 -7.80 4.69
N SER A 27 18.25 -7.57 3.79
CA SER A 27 19.05 -6.34 3.77
C SER A 27 18.30 -5.21 3.06
N TYR A 28 17.43 -4.51 3.79
CA TYR A 28 16.79 -3.28 3.32
C TYR A 28 17.85 -2.18 3.07
N SER A 29 18.32 -2.08 1.83
CA SER A 29 19.23 -1.05 1.37
C SER A 29 18.53 0.31 1.35
N SER A 30 18.86 1.20 2.27
CA SER A 30 18.48 2.62 2.18
C SER A 30 19.29 3.31 1.10
N GLN A 31 18.63 3.86 0.09
CA GLN A 31 19.22 4.83 -0.84
C GLN A 31 18.17 5.85 -1.27
N SER A 32 18.58 7.11 -1.40
CA SER A 32 17.70 8.28 -1.45
C SER A 32 17.61 8.91 -2.86
N ASN A 33 16.76 9.93 -2.96
CA ASN A 33 16.70 10.91 -4.05
C ASN A 33 16.53 10.37 -5.48
N GLY A 34 15.32 9.86 -5.71
CA GLY A 34 14.66 9.98 -7.01
C GLY A 34 13.20 9.59 -6.87
N GLN A 35 12.26 10.48 -7.21
CA GLN A 35 10.87 10.10 -7.42
C GLN A 35 10.77 9.33 -8.75
N LYS A 36 11.33 8.11 -8.77
CA LYS A 36 11.05 7.12 -9.82
C LYS A 36 9.54 6.92 -9.81
N ASN A 37 8.89 7.10 -10.96
CA ASN A 37 7.43 7.10 -11.06
C ASN A 37 6.87 5.73 -10.66
N PHE A 38 6.46 5.59 -9.39
CA PHE A 38 5.77 4.40 -8.93
C PHE A 38 4.48 4.25 -9.72
N LYS A 39 4.30 3.08 -10.32
CA LYS A 39 3.07 2.65 -10.96
C LYS A 39 3.01 1.13 -10.84
N LEU A 40 1.84 0.57 -10.51
CA LEU A 40 1.64 -0.87 -10.63
C LEU A 40 1.68 -1.30 -12.11
N HIS A 41 2.29 -2.45 -12.37
CA HIS A 41 2.23 -3.12 -13.65
C HIS A 41 1.10 -4.14 -13.64
N PRO A 42 0.24 -4.20 -14.67
CA PRO A 42 -0.74 -5.28 -14.83
C PRO A 42 -0.09 -6.67 -14.90
N PRO A 43 -0.77 -7.73 -14.44
CA PRO A 43 -2.09 -7.70 -13.81
C PRO A 43 -2.07 -7.17 -12.38
N ILE A 44 -3.04 -6.32 -12.06
CA ILE A 44 -3.26 -5.71 -10.75
C ILE A 44 -4.14 -6.63 -9.88
N LEU A 45 -5.16 -7.26 -10.47
CA LEU A 45 -6.16 -8.08 -9.80
C LEU A 45 -5.71 -9.55 -9.57
N THR A 46 -4.44 -9.78 -9.28
CA THR A 46 -3.92 -11.07 -8.78
C THR A 46 -4.10 -11.21 -7.27
N ASP A 47 -3.71 -12.34 -6.67
CA ASP A 47 -4.01 -12.62 -5.25
C ASP A 47 -3.24 -11.71 -4.26
N ASP A 48 -2.12 -11.13 -4.70
CA ASP A 48 -1.29 -10.13 -4.00
C ASP A 48 -1.86 -8.70 -4.06
N TYR A 49 -3.14 -8.52 -4.45
CA TYR A 49 -3.77 -7.19 -4.56
C TYR A 49 -3.74 -6.39 -3.23
N VAL A 50 -3.68 -7.08 -2.09
CA VAL A 50 -3.59 -6.47 -0.76
C VAL A 50 -2.21 -5.85 -0.52
N ASP A 51 -1.13 -6.58 -0.85
CA ASP A 51 0.24 -6.08 -0.74
C ASP A 51 0.49 -4.94 -1.76
N LYS A 52 -0.06 -5.08 -2.96
CA LYS A 52 -0.09 -4.00 -3.97
C LYS A 52 -0.78 -2.74 -3.45
N ALA A 53 -1.88 -2.88 -2.70
CA ALA A 53 -2.56 -1.73 -2.10
C ALA A 53 -1.69 -1.01 -1.05
N ASP A 54 -0.95 -1.73 -0.19
CA ASP A 54 -0.06 -1.08 0.79
C ASP A 54 1.12 -0.35 0.11
N LEU A 55 1.72 -0.97 -0.91
CA LEU A 55 2.77 -0.36 -1.73
C LEU A 55 2.28 0.92 -2.41
N VAL A 56 1.06 0.91 -2.96
CA VAL A 56 0.41 2.09 -3.55
C VAL A 56 0.26 3.19 -2.50
N ILE A 57 -0.31 2.89 -1.33
CA ILE A 57 -0.54 3.90 -0.29
C ILE A 57 0.78 4.52 0.19
N HIS A 58 1.82 3.72 0.40
CA HIS A 58 3.16 4.23 0.76
C HIS A 58 3.80 5.09 -0.34
N SER A 59 3.40 4.92 -1.62
CA SER A 59 3.91 5.71 -2.75
C SER A 59 3.21 7.07 -2.97
N LEU A 60 2.09 7.36 -2.29
CA LEU A 60 1.26 8.54 -2.56
C LEU A 60 1.96 9.86 -2.22
N LYS A 61 1.61 10.92 -2.96
CA LYS A 61 2.00 12.30 -2.64
C LYS A 61 1.55 12.64 -1.22
N ASN A 62 2.52 13.06 -0.40
CA ASN A 62 2.34 13.43 0.99
C ASN A 62 3.10 14.74 1.29
N SER A 63 3.01 15.19 2.54
CA SER A 63 3.65 16.38 3.09
C SER A 63 4.51 16.03 4.31
N GLY A 64 5.17 14.87 4.26
CA GLY A 64 5.89 14.30 5.39
C GLY A 64 4.97 13.53 6.33
N LYS A 65 5.28 13.60 7.62
CA LYS A 65 4.58 12.88 8.70
C LYS A 65 3.95 13.85 9.71
N TYR A 66 2.96 13.38 10.46
CA TYR A 66 2.47 14.12 11.64
C TYR A 66 3.53 14.07 12.75
N THR A 67 3.82 15.22 13.36
CA THR A 67 4.80 15.38 14.45
C THR A 67 4.23 15.07 15.83
N GLU A 68 2.91 15.14 15.98
CA GLU A 68 2.18 15.11 17.24
C GLU A 68 0.75 14.57 17.06
N GLY A 69 0.02 14.42 18.17
CA GLY A 69 -1.37 13.91 18.17
C GLY A 69 -1.49 12.41 17.88
N PRO A 70 -2.73 11.89 17.71
CA PRO A 70 -3.00 10.46 17.59
C PRO A 70 -2.49 9.80 16.29
N ASN A 71 -2.08 10.61 15.30
CA ASN A 71 -1.47 10.13 14.05
C ASN A 71 0.04 10.40 13.98
N LYS A 72 0.70 10.73 15.10
CA LYS A 72 2.15 10.93 15.15
C LYS A 72 2.90 9.79 14.42
N ASP A 73 3.94 10.17 13.69
CA ASP A 73 4.79 9.29 12.86
C ASP A 73 4.09 8.61 11.67
N LYS A 74 2.80 8.86 11.43
CA LYS A 74 2.07 8.44 10.22
C LYS A 74 2.17 9.45 9.08
N ILE A 75 1.78 9.04 7.88
CA ILE A 75 1.88 9.82 6.63
C ILE A 75 0.81 10.91 6.60
N LYS A 76 1.21 12.16 6.32
CA LYS A 76 0.32 13.31 6.10
C LYS A 76 0.08 13.47 4.60
N PHE A 77 -0.91 12.76 4.06
CA PHE A 77 -1.18 12.67 2.61
C PHE A 77 -1.53 14.03 1.97
N LYS A 78 -1.61 14.06 0.63
CA LYS A 78 -2.28 15.14 -0.13
C LYS A 78 -3.73 14.77 -0.50
N LEU A 79 -4.07 13.49 -0.45
CA LEU A 79 -5.42 12.94 -0.63
C LEU A 79 -6.18 13.01 0.70
N THR A 80 -7.42 13.48 0.68
CA THR A 80 -8.27 13.68 1.87
C THR A 80 -9.24 12.52 2.09
N SER A 81 -9.76 12.38 3.32
CA SER A 81 -10.79 11.38 3.63
C SER A 81 -12.09 11.62 2.86
N THR A 82 -12.41 12.87 2.48
CA THR A 82 -13.58 13.19 1.64
C THR A 82 -13.41 12.71 0.21
N GLN A 83 -12.25 12.96 -0.42
CA GLN A 83 -11.94 12.43 -1.76
C GLN A 83 -12.01 10.89 -1.74
N ILE A 84 -11.44 10.24 -0.72
CA ILE A 84 -11.50 8.77 -0.55
C ILE A 84 -12.94 8.26 -0.31
N ARG A 85 -13.76 8.94 0.50
CA ARG A 85 -15.19 8.58 0.70
C ARG A 85 -15.98 8.63 -0.61
N ASN A 86 -15.75 9.66 -1.43
CA ASN A 86 -16.43 9.81 -2.72
C ASN A 86 -16.08 8.67 -3.69
N LEU A 87 -14.80 8.27 -3.74
CA LEU A 87 -14.36 7.12 -4.55
C LEU A 87 -14.91 5.79 -4.03
N ALA A 88 -14.94 5.61 -2.71
CA ALA A 88 -15.48 4.41 -2.07
C ALA A 88 -16.96 4.16 -2.43
N ALA A 89 -17.79 5.21 -2.33
CA ALA A 89 -19.23 5.13 -2.59
C ALA A 89 -19.57 4.63 -4.00
N LEU A 90 -18.77 5.00 -5.01
CA LEU A 90 -18.92 4.50 -6.38
C LEU A 90 -18.70 2.97 -6.48
N THR A 91 -17.83 2.42 -5.64
CA THR A 91 -17.40 1.02 -5.70
C THR A 91 -18.18 0.09 -4.77
N SER A 92 -18.72 0.59 -3.65
CA SER A 92 -19.55 -0.20 -2.73
C SER A 92 -20.88 -0.60 -3.38
N ASN A 93 -21.58 0.34 -4.04
CA ASN A 93 -22.83 0.04 -4.74
C ASN A 93 -22.65 -1.07 -5.80
N LEU A 94 -21.57 -0.97 -6.59
CA LEU A 94 -21.25 -1.95 -7.63
C LEU A 94 -20.85 -3.31 -7.03
N PHE A 95 -20.23 -3.34 -5.86
CA PHE A 95 -19.95 -4.58 -5.13
C PHE A 95 -21.23 -5.26 -4.65
N ASP A 96 -22.19 -4.51 -4.09
CA ASP A 96 -23.46 -5.07 -3.63
C ASP A 96 -24.32 -5.61 -4.79
N GLU A 97 -24.36 -4.91 -5.93
CA GLU A 97 -25.00 -5.43 -7.15
C GLU A 97 -24.31 -6.71 -7.66
N SER A 98 -22.97 -6.79 -7.63
CA SER A 98 -22.22 -7.98 -8.05
C SER A 98 -22.41 -9.23 -7.16
N LYS A 99 -23.23 -9.15 -6.10
CA LYS A 99 -23.68 -10.30 -5.29
C LYS A 99 -25.02 -10.88 -5.77
N THR A 100 -25.77 -10.13 -6.59
CA THR A 100 -27.12 -10.49 -7.06
C THR A 100 -27.20 -10.70 -8.57
N LYS A 101 -26.18 -10.24 -9.32
CA LYS A 101 -26.03 -10.50 -10.76
C LYS A 101 -25.23 -11.77 -11.03
N ASN A 102 -25.70 -12.56 -12.00
CA ASN A 102 -25.03 -13.78 -12.46
C ASN A 102 -24.16 -13.52 -13.70
N ASP A 103 -24.54 -12.52 -14.52
CA ASP A 103 -23.79 -12.10 -15.69
C ASP A 103 -23.12 -10.73 -15.43
N ILE A 104 -21.89 -10.58 -15.92
CA ILE A 104 -21.11 -9.35 -15.90
C ILE A 104 -21.61 -8.34 -16.93
N GLU A 105 -22.26 -8.80 -18.01
CA GLU A 105 -22.80 -7.93 -19.06
C GLU A 105 -23.91 -7.01 -18.53
N GLU A 106 -24.69 -7.47 -17.52
CA GLU A 106 -25.65 -6.65 -16.77
C GLU A 106 -25.01 -5.45 -16.03
N LEU A 107 -23.69 -5.45 -15.85
CA LEU A 107 -22.94 -4.43 -15.10
C LEU A 107 -21.93 -3.65 -15.98
N ARG A 108 -21.77 -3.96 -17.26
CA ARG A 108 -20.79 -3.29 -18.17
C ARG A 108 -21.02 -1.80 -18.30
N GLU A 109 -22.27 -1.34 -18.35
CA GLU A 109 -22.59 0.09 -18.38
C GLU A 109 -22.12 0.77 -17.09
N LYS A 110 -22.33 0.14 -15.93
CA LYS A 110 -21.92 0.68 -14.62
C LYS A 110 -20.40 0.68 -14.43
N ILE A 111 -19.71 -0.35 -14.93
CA ILE A 111 -18.23 -0.38 -15.01
C ILE A 111 -17.71 0.74 -15.92
N SER A 112 -18.38 0.98 -17.06
CA SER A 112 -18.03 2.07 -17.98
C SER A 112 -18.26 3.45 -17.36
N TYR A 113 -19.37 3.62 -16.63
CA TYR A 113 -19.65 4.84 -15.87
C TYR A 113 -18.65 5.06 -14.73
N LEU A 114 -18.25 4.01 -14.02
CA LEU A 114 -17.20 4.06 -13.00
C LEU A 114 -15.86 4.52 -13.58
N ARG A 115 -15.49 4.05 -14.79
CA ARG A 115 -14.31 4.52 -15.52
C ARG A 115 -14.40 6.02 -15.84
N ILE A 116 -15.56 6.49 -16.31
CA ILE A 116 -15.81 7.93 -16.58
C ILE A 116 -15.67 8.75 -15.28
N GLN A 117 -16.22 8.26 -14.16
CA GLN A 117 -16.11 8.92 -12.86
C GLN A 117 -14.66 9.02 -12.37
N PHE A 118 -13.83 7.96 -12.46
CA PHE A 118 -12.42 8.07 -12.08
C PHE A 118 -11.65 9.08 -12.93
N VAL A 119 -11.92 9.16 -14.25
CA VAL A 119 -11.30 10.17 -15.13
C VAL A 119 -11.76 11.58 -14.74
N TYR A 120 -13.05 11.79 -14.52
CA TYR A 120 -13.61 13.09 -14.13
C TYR A 120 -13.09 13.59 -12.78
N GLN A 121 -13.07 12.74 -11.75
CA GLN A 121 -12.55 13.12 -10.43
C GLN A 121 -11.02 13.37 -10.48
N SER A 122 -10.28 12.61 -11.29
CA SER A 122 -8.83 12.86 -11.53
C SER A 122 -8.60 14.23 -12.18
N GLY A 123 -9.40 14.60 -13.17
CA GLY A 123 -9.31 15.90 -13.84
C GLY A 123 -9.66 17.10 -12.97
N ARG A 124 -10.34 16.89 -11.84
CA ARG A 124 -10.67 17.94 -10.86
C ARG A 124 -9.69 18.04 -9.69
N GLU A 125 -9.17 16.91 -9.24
CA GLU A 125 -8.45 16.80 -7.96
C GLU A 125 -7.07 16.15 -8.19
N PRO A 126 -5.96 16.93 -8.28
CA PRO A 126 -4.62 16.38 -8.56
C PRO A 126 -4.09 15.36 -7.54
N ALA A 127 -4.69 15.28 -6.35
CA ALA A 127 -4.42 14.22 -5.38
C ALA A 127 -5.15 12.91 -5.71
N VAL A 128 -6.37 12.99 -6.28
CA VAL A 128 -7.10 11.83 -6.82
C VAL A 128 -6.40 11.33 -8.09
N GLU A 129 -5.92 12.22 -8.94
CA GLU A 129 -5.12 11.84 -10.12
C GLU A 129 -3.87 11.02 -9.73
N ASP A 130 -3.13 11.45 -8.70
CA ASP A 130 -1.97 10.73 -8.17
C ASP A 130 -2.34 9.34 -7.67
N PHE A 131 -3.44 9.23 -6.93
CA PHE A 131 -3.98 7.97 -6.42
C PHE A 131 -4.41 7.03 -7.55
N VAL A 132 -5.28 7.49 -8.46
CA VAL A 132 -5.81 6.71 -9.60
C VAL A 132 -4.68 6.18 -10.48
N LYS A 133 -3.65 7.00 -10.76
CA LYS A 133 -2.49 6.59 -11.58
C LYS A 133 -1.56 5.61 -10.88
N LYS A 134 -1.29 5.78 -9.58
CA LYS A 134 -0.41 4.88 -8.82
C LYS A 134 -1.05 3.54 -8.52
N ALA A 135 -2.33 3.56 -8.14
CA ALA A 135 -3.18 2.39 -7.94
C ALA A 135 -3.52 1.65 -9.25
N GLY A 136 -3.31 2.29 -10.41
CA GLY A 136 -3.64 1.73 -11.72
C GLY A 136 -5.12 1.42 -11.89
N LEU A 137 -6.02 2.24 -11.33
CA LEU A 137 -7.45 1.89 -11.27
C LEU A 137 -8.09 1.80 -12.67
N LEU A 138 -7.62 2.60 -13.63
CA LEU A 138 -8.14 2.56 -14.99
C LEU A 138 -7.70 1.30 -15.73
N GLU A 139 -6.48 0.82 -15.47
CA GLU A 139 -5.96 -0.46 -15.94
C GLU A 139 -6.66 -1.64 -15.26
N ALA A 140 -6.83 -1.61 -13.93
CA ALA A 140 -7.52 -2.66 -13.18
C ALA A 140 -8.99 -2.82 -13.60
N LEU A 141 -9.68 -1.74 -14.02
CA LEU A 141 -11.01 -1.84 -14.62
C LEU A 141 -11.02 -2.58 -15.96
N THR A 142 -9.90 -2.63 -16.71
CA THR A 142 -9.80 -3.42 -17.96
C THR A 142 -9.48 -4.89 -17.74
N GLU A 143 -9.08 -5.28 -16.53
CA GLU A 143 -8.87 -6.68 -16.13
C GLU A 143 -10.19 -7.40 -15.75
N ILE A 144 -11.29 -6.64 -15.58
CA ILE A 144 -12.60 -7.16 -15.19
C ILE A 144 -13.26 -7.88 -16.37
N GLN A 145 -13.22 -9.20 -16.33
CA GLN A 145 -13.82 -10.07 -17.35
C GLN A 145 -15.15 -10.67 -16.88
N ASP A 146 -15.34 -10.84 -15.56
CA ASP A 146 -16.43 -11.59 -14.93
C ASP A 146 -16.83 -11.02 -13.55
N ILE A 147 -17.85 -11.60 -12.91
CA ILE A 147 -18.29 -11.20 -11.56
C ILE A 147 -17.19 -11.39 -10.48
N PRO A 148 -16.44 -12.52 -10.41
CA PRO A 148 -15.31 -12.68 -9.49
C PRO A 148 -14.22 -11.60 -9.59
N SER A 149 -13.82 -11.19 -10.80
CA SER A 149 -12.83 -10.13 -11.04
C SER A 149 -13.39 -8.74 -10.73
N LEU A 150 -14.66 -8.48 -11.01
CA LEU A 150 -15.35 -7.26 -10.54
C LEU A 150 -15.33 -7.17 -9.01
N GLN A 151 -15.75 -8.23 -8.32
CA GLN A 151 -15.70 -8.27 -6.86
C GLN A 151 -14.27 -8.13 -6.31
N ARG A 152 -13.25 -8.61 -7.05
CA ARG A 152 -11.84 -8.46 -6.69
C ARG A 152 -11.36 -7.01 -6.87
N PHE A 153 -11.80 -6.31 -7.91
CA PHE A 153 -11.59 -4.87 -8.06
C PHE A 153 -12.18 -4.10 -6.86
N CYS A 154 -13.41 -4.42 -6.44
CA CYS A 154 -14.02 -3.80 -5.26
C CYS A 154 -13.22 -4.07 -3.97
N ARG A 155 -12.78 -5.31 -3.73
CA ARG A 155 -11.91 -5.66 -2.59
C ARG A 155 -10.54 -4.98 -2.63
N TYR A 156 -9.98 -4.74 -3.82
CA TYR A 156 -8.74 -3.97 -3.99
C TYR A 156 -8.94 -2.49 -3.62
N MET A 157 -10.07 -1.90 -4.02
CA MET A 157 -10.47 -0.56 -3.56
C MET A 157 -10.65 -0.51 -2.03
N GLU A 158 -11.30 -1.50 -1.42
CA GLU A 158 -11.40 -1.61 0.05
C GLU A 158 -10.04 -1.68 0.73
N ALA A 159 -9.09 -2.46 0.19
CA ALA A 159 -7.73 -2.56 0.71
C ALA A 159 -6.99 -1.21 0.64
N LEU A 160 -7.05 -0.51 -0.50
CA LEU A 160 -6.48 0.84 -0.65
C LEU A 160 -7.05 1.81 0.40
N ILE A 161 -8.37 1.80 0.60
CA ILE A 161 -9.06 2.64 1.58
C ILE A 161 -8.65 2.27 3.02
N ALA A 162 -8.45 0.98 3.31
CA ALA A 162 -8.02 0.49 4.62
C ALA A 162 -6.58 0.95 4.94
N TYR A 163 -5.63 0.72 4.04
CA TYR A 163 -4.24 1.16 4.21
C TYR A 163 -4.13 2.69 4.28
N PHE A 164 -4.90 3.43 3.48
CA PHE A 164 -4.95 4.91 3.58
C PHE A 164 -5.38 5.38 4.97
N LYS A 165 -6.47 4.82 5.51
CA LYS A 165 -6.97 5.15 6.87
C LYS A 165 -6.00 4.72 7.96
N PHE A 166 -5.35 3.56 7.82
CA PHE A 166 -4.35 3.05 8.75
C PHE A 166 -3.13 3.98 8.83
N ASN A 167 -2.55 4.30 7.67
CA ASN A 167 -1.32 5.07 7.49
C ASN A 167 -1.46 6.60 7.66
N GLY A 168 -2.62 7.11 8.12
CA GLY A 168 -2.80 8.50 8.57
C GLY A 168 -3.99 9.25 7.98
N GLY A 169 -4.57 8.78 6.87
CA GLY A 169 -5.63 9.46 6.12
C GLY A 169 -7.03 9.43 6.75
N ARG A 170 -7.16 9.03 8.03
CA ARG A 170 -8.46 9.01 8.73
C ARG A 170 -8.97 10.42 9.04
N ASP A 171 -8.07 11.28 9.52
CA ASP A 171 -8.38 12.56 10.16
C ASP A 171 -7.89 13.74 9.29
N GLN A 172 -8.25 13.70 8.00
CA GLN A 172 -7.81 14.62 6.94
C GLN A 172 -8.89 14.90 5.89
#